data_AF-A0A7C0YMQ0-F1
#
_entry.id   AF-A0A7C0YMQ0-F1
#
_cell.length_a   1.000
_cell.length_b   1.000
_cell.length_c   1.000
_cell.angle_alpha   90.00
_cell.angle_beta   90.00
_cell.angle_gamma   90.00
#
_symmetry.space_group_name_H-M   'P 1'
#
loop_
_entity.id
_entity.type
_entity.pdbx_description
1 polymer ?
#
loop_
_entity_poly.entity_id
_entity_poly.type
_entity_poly.pdbx_seq_one_letter_code
_entity_poly.pdbx_strand_id
1 'polypeptide(L)' 'RMDRVVIDEERVTVMDFKTGRDTATEGDKYKRQISRYMELLKEIYTHRDIEGIVAYIDLKKTERYSL' A
#
# COMPACT_ATOMS: atom_id res chain seq x y z
N ARG A 1 3.06 -10.94 0.16
CA ARG A 1 3.70 -10.56 1.44
C ARG A 1 3.77 -9.05 1.43
N MET A 2 3.48 -8.38 2.54
CA MET A 2 3.67 -6.93 2.64
C MET A 2 5.19 -6.66 2.77
N ASP A 3 5.71 -5.67 2.05
CA ASP A 3 7.14 -5.35 2.14
C ASP A 3 7.45 -4.54 3.39
N ARG A 4 6.57 -3.60 3.75
CA ARG A 4 6.68 -2.80 4.97
C ARG A 4 5.30 -2.50 5.55
N VAL A 5 5.22 -2.56 6.87
CA VAL A 5 4.11 -1.98 7.64
C VAL A 5 4.72 -1.04 8.67
N VAL A 6 4.19 0.18 8.74
CA VAL A 6 4.52 1.21 9.73
C VAL A 6 3.30 1.41 10.61
N ILE A 7 3.50 1.42 11.93
CA ILE A 7 2.43 1.52 12.91
C ILE A 7 2.72 2.77 13.74
N ASP A 8 1.98 3.83 13.47
CA ASP A 8 2.00 5.07 14.25
C ASP A 8 0.79 5.09 15.21
N GLU A 9 0.68 6.10 16.09
CA GLU A 9 -0.37 6.15 17.12
C GLU A 9 -1.78 6.10 16.52
N GLU A 10 -2.04 6.86 15.45
CA GLU A 10 -3.38 7.00 14.84
C GLU A 10 -3.58 6.18 13.57
N ARG A 11 -2.48 5.79 12.89
CA ARG A 11 -2.51 5.23 11.53
C ARG A 11 -1.60 4.02 11.39
N VAL A 12 -2.05 3.07 10.57
CA VAL A 12 -1.21 1.96 10.09
C VAL A 12 -1.03 2.12 8.59
N THR A 13 0.22 2.17 8.15
CA THR A 13 0.58 2.35 6.73
C THR A 13 1.28 1.11 6.20
N VAL A 14 0.71 0.49 5.16
CA VAL A 14 1.37 -0.58 4.40
C VAL A 14 2.02 -0.02 3.14
N MET A 15 3.26 -0.44 2.87
CA MET A 15 4.01 -0.04 1.68
C MET A 15 4.45 -1.25 0.87
N ASP A 16 4.41 -1.10 -0.45
CA ASP A 16 4.83 -2.08 -1.45
C ASP A 16 5.72 -1.37 -2.48
N PHE A 17 6.91 -1.92 -2.75
CA PHE A 17 7.93 -1.26 -3.57
C PHE A 17 8.00 -1.90 -4.96
N LYS A 18 7.97 -1.07 -6.01
CA LYS A 18 8.06 -1.51 -7.41
C LYS A 18 9.26 -0.88 -8.10
N THR A 19 10.01 -1.75 -8.78
CA THR A 19 11.12 -1.41 -9.67
C THR A 19 10.71 -1.68 -11.11
N GLY A 20 11.29 -0.97 -12.06
CA GLY A 20 10.96 -1.03 -13.49
C GLY A 20 9.97 0.06 -13.92
N ARG A 21 9.61 0.03 -15.21
CA ARG A 21 8.60 0.93 -15.77
C ARG A 21 7.21 0.36 -15.51
N ASP A 22 6.35 1.20 -14.95
CA ASP A 22 4.94 0.88 -14.75
C ASP A 22 4.25 0.63 -16.10
N THR A 23 3.41 -0.40 -16.16
CA THR A 23 2.48 -0.61 -17.28
C THR A 23 1.07 -0.52 -16.74
N ALA A 24 0.12 0.01 -17.51
CA ALA A 24 -1.26 0.18 -17.04
C ALA A 24 -1.86 -1.12 -16.45
N THR A 25 -1.49 -2.27 -17.01
CA THR A 25 -1.92 -3.60 -16.52
C THR A 25 -1.32 -3.97 -15.16
N GLU A 26 -0.09 -3.53 -14.88
CA GLU A 26 0.59 -3.76 -13.60
C GLU A 26 0.03 -2.85 -12.50
N GLY A 27 -0.28 -1.58 -12.81
CA GLY A 27 -0.88 -0.64 -11.86
C GLY A 27 -2.19 -1.17 -11.23
N ASP A 28 -3.10 -1.72 -12.04
CA ASP A 28 -4.34 -2.32 -11.55
C ASP A 28 -4.12 -3.52 -10.63
N LYS A 29 -3.09 -4.33 -10.93
CA LYS A 29 -2.71 -5.47 -10.09
C LYS A 29 -2.14 -4.99 -8.75
N TYR A 30 -1.33 -3.93 -8.77
CA TYR A 30 -0.75 -3.33 -7.56
C TYR A 30 -1.82 -2.68 -6.69
N LYS A 31 -2.78 -1.98 -7.29
CA LYS A 31 -3.94 -1.43 -6.59
C LYS A 31 -4.76 -2.53 -5.90
N ARG A 32 -5.11 -3.62 -6.61
CA ARG A 32 -5.83 -4.74 -5.98
C ARG A 32 -5.03 -5.38 -4.84
N GLN A 33 -3.72 -5.51 -5.02
CA GLN A 33 -2.84 -6.08 -4.00
C GLN A 33 -2.79 -5.21 -2.74
N ILE A 34 -2.57 -3.89 -2.89
CA ILE A 34 -2.49 -2.98 -1.74
C ILE A 34 -3.83 -2.85 -1.03
N SER A 35 -4.96 -2.81 -1.76
CA SER A 35 -6.30 -2.80 -1.14
C SER A 35 -6.54 -4.03 -0.26
N ARG A 36 -6.20 -5.24 -0.74
CA ARG A 36 -6.32 -6.46 0.06
C ARG A 36 -5.44 -6.43 1.32
N TYR A 37 -4.26 -5.81 1.23
CA TYR A 37 -3.41 -5.63 2.41
C TYR A 37 -4.02 -4.69 3.43
N MET A 38 -4.60 -3.60 2.96
CA MET A 38 -5.27 -2.64 3.84
C MET A 38 -6.51 -3.25 4.51
N GLU A 39 -7.32 -4.04 3.79
CA GLU A 39 -8.47 -4.76 4.36
C GLU A 39 -8.04 -5.70 5.50
N LEU A 40 -7.01 -6.51 5.28
CA LEU A 40 -6.44 -7.39 6.32
C LEU A 40 -5.93 -6.60 7.53
N LEU A 41 -5.30 -5.45 7.31
CA LEU A 41 -4.84 -4.60 8.40
C LEU A 41 -6.01 -3.95 9.15
N LYS A 42 -7.11 -3.60 8.47
CA LYS A 42 -8.31 -3.06 9.11
C LYS A 42 -8.98 -4.07 10.04
N GLU A 43 -8.96 -5.35 9.68
CA GLU A 43 -9.46 -6.43 10.54
C GLU A 43 -8.65 -6.57 11.84
N ILE A 44 -7.35 -6.28 11.81
CA ILE A 44 -6.45 -6.37 12.97
C ILE A 44 -6.47 -5.07 13.78
N TYR A 45 -6.40 -3.92 13.11
CA TYR A 45 -6.34 -2.58 13.70
C TYR A 45 -7.67 -1.84 13.47
N THR A 46 -8.74 -2.39 14.04
CA THR A 46 -10.13 -1.97 13.82
C THR A 46 -10.39 -0.47 14.04
N HIS A 47 -9.68 0.15 14.98
CA HIS A 47 -9.87 1.55 15.38
C HIS A 47 -8.86 2.52 14.76
N ARG A 48 -7.97 2.05 13.88
CA ARG A 48 -6.96 2.90 13.25
C ARG A 48 -7.31 3.19 11.79
N ASP A 49 -6.81 4.32 11.31
CA ASP A 49 -6.83 4.63 9.88
C ASP A 49 -5.82 3.75 9.15
N ILE A 50 -6.20 3.25 7.97
CA ILE A 50 -5.31 2.39 7.18
C ILE A 50 -4.92 3.12 5.89
N GLU A 51 -3.62 3.27 5.65
CA GLU A 51 -3.07 3.83 4.42
C GLU A 51 -2.26 2.78 3.66
N GLY A 52 -2.45 2.72 2.34
CA GLY A 52 -1.67 1.90 1.44
C GLY A 52 -0.81 2.77 0.53
N ILE A 53 0.45 2.42 0.37
CA ILE A 53 1.38 3.13 -0.51
C ILE A 53 2.03 2.15 -1.49
N VAL A 54 1.92 2.44 -2.78
CA VAL A 54 2.73 1.80 -3.82
C VAL A 54 3.82 2.77 -4.23
N ALA A 55 5.08 2.41 -4.00
CA ALA A 55 6.25 3.24 -4.29
C ALA A 55 6.99 2.74 -5.52
N TYR A 56 6.95 3.52 -6.60
CA TYR A 56 7.64 3.24 -7.86
C TYR A 56 9.02 3.91 -7.82
N ILE A 57 10.04 3.15 -7.46
CA ILE A 57 11.38 3.67 -7.13
C ILE A 57 12.04 4.35 -8.34
N ASP A 58 12.04 3.68 -9.49
CA ASP A 58 12.66 4.21 -10.72
C ASP A 58 11.92 5.43 -11.27
N LEU A 59 10.62 5.54 -10.98
CA LEU A 59 9.77 6.65 -11.39
C LEU A 59 9.74 7.79 -10.36
N LYS A 60 10.37 7.62 -9.19
CA LYS A 60 10.31 8.56 -8.05
C LYS A 60 8.87 9.00 -7.73
N LYS A 61 7.94 8.06 -7.82
CA LYS A 61 6.50 8.30 -7.67
C LYS A 61 5.93 7.42 -6.58
N THR A 62 4.95 7.94 -5.85
CA THR A 62 4.13 7.16 -4.92
C THR A 62 2.65 7.30 -5.27
N GLU A 63 1.92 6.19 -5.19
CA GLU A 63 0.46 6.18 -5.21
C GLU A 63 -0.05 5.82 -3.82
N ARG A 64 -1.07 6.55 -3.35
CA ARG A 64 -1.60 6.44 -1.99
C ARG A 64 -3.08 6.06 -2.04
N TYR A 65 -3.48 5.22 -1.10
CA TYR A 65 -4.84 4.72 -0.93
C TYR A 65 -5.21 4.78 0.56
N SER A 66 -6.48 5.02 0.87
CA SER A 66 -6.96 5.16 2.25
C SER A 66 -8.26 4.36 2.45
N LEU A 67 -8.42 3.78 3.64
CA LEU A 67 -9.58 3.01 4.09
C LEU A 67 -10.04 3.47 5.48
#